data_AF-A0A143ZXB9-F1
#
_entry.id   AF-A0A143ZXB9-F1
#
_cell.length_a   1.000
_cell.length_b   1.000
_cell.length_c   1.000
_cell.angle_alpha   90.00
_cell.angle_beta   90.00
_cell.angle_gamma   90.00
#
_symmetry.space_group_name_H-M   'P 1'
#
loop_
_entity.id
_entity.type
_entity.pdbx_description
1 polymer ?
#
loop_
_entity_poly.entity_id
_entity_poly.type
_entity_poly.pdbx_seq_one_letter_code
_entity_poly.pdbx_strand_id
1 'polypeptide(L)'
;MSYIKVPSDITLLEYKYSKNNEKKKINSLKKFFIYLSFFTFGNNCNKLDSEDVIHILSNVYSDNKICDDDKLNSFNILDILNTRQKDIDKQVKCKMYSFLGSLLFPMFCLSQFKYYDSKTKIIIFPFTTILGLYLGSFCGHISTGRFNDYRRSKFLGTLPANVFIKK
;
A
#
# COMPACT_ATOMS: atom_id res chain seq x y z
N MET A 1 -11.19 -20.37 -21.19
CA MET A 1 -10.98 -19.06 -21.86
C MET A 1 -9.54 -18.62 -21.67
N SER A 2 -8.84 -18.19 -22.71
CA SER A 2 -7.56 -17.50 -22.55
C SER A 2 -7.79 -16.03 -22.19
N TYR A 3 -7.21 -15.59 -21.09
CA TYR A 3 -7.21 -14.18 -20.67
C TYR A 3 -5.82 -13.59 -20.91
N ILE A 4 -5.76 -12.35 -21.38
CA ILE A 4 -4.50 -11.62 -21.57
C ILE A 4 -4.38 -10.61 -20.43
N LYS A 5 -3.23 -10.59 -19.75
CA LYS A 5 -2.90 -9.59 -18.72
C LYS A 5 -2.41 -8.31 -19.41
N VAL A 6 -3.08 -7.20 -19.18
CA VAL A 6 -2.79 -5.89 -19.79
C VAL A 6 -2.67 -4.83 -18.68
N PRO A 7 -1.75 -3.85 -18.78
CA PRO A 7 -1.69 -2.74 -17.83
C PRO A 7 -2.99 -1.94 -17.84
N SER A 8 -3.40 -1.43 -16.68
CA SER A 8 -4.57 -0.55 -16.57
C SER A 8 -4.27 0.86 -17.11
N ASP A 9 -5.31 1.60 -17.47
CA ASP A 9 -5.19 2.97 -18.00
C ASP A 9 -4.39 3.88 -17.06
N ILE A 10 -4.59 3.73 -15.75
CA ILE A 10 -3.85 4.52 -14.77
C ILE A 10 -2.36 4.19 -14.79
N THR A 11 -1.99 2.92 -14.98
CA THR A 11 -0.58 2.49 -15.11
C THR A 11 0.06 3.01 -16.40
N LEU A 12 -0.71 3.10 -17.49
CA LEU A 12 -0.25 3.75 -18.72
C LEU A 12 0.02 5.25 -18.51
N LEU A 13 -0.88 5.94 -17.79
CA LEU A 13 -0.69 7.35 -17.41
C LEU A 13 0.52 7.51 -16.48
N GLU A 14 0.65 6.68 -15.45
CA GLU A 14 1.81 6.68 -14.54
C GLU A 14 3.12 6.57 -15.33
N TYR A 15 3.18 5.64 -16.30
CA TYR A 15 4.35 5.49 -17.17
C TYR A 15 4.60 6.73 -18.02
N LYS A 16 3.57 7.29 -18.68
CA LYS A 16 3.69 8.48 -19.53
C LYS A 16 4.25 9.68 -18.75
N TYR A 17 3.75 9.91 -17.53
CA TYR A 17 4.14 11.05 -16.71
C TYR A 17 5.40 10.80 -15.85
N SER A 18 5.84 9.54 -15.66
CA SER A 18 7.07 9.23 -14.92
C SER A 18 8.30 9.02 -15.82
N LYS A 19 8.11 8.73 -17.13
CA LYS A 19 9.18 8.26 -18.03
C LYS A 19 10.44 9.14 -18.02
N ASN A 20 10.25 10.45 -17.92
CA ASN A 20 11.32 11.44 -18.03
C ASN A 20 11.79 12.00 -16.67
N ASN A 21 11.30 11.44 -15.57
CA ASN A 21 11.58 11.91 -14.22
C ASN A 21 12.47 10.91 -13.49
N GLU A 22 13.36 11.42 -12.65
CA GLU A 22 14.19 10.56 -11.81
C GLU A 22 13.35 9.81 -10.79
N LYS A 23 13.56 8.50 -10.68
CA LYS A 23 12.84 7.67 -9.72
C LYS A 23 13.31 7.97 -8.30
N LYS A 24 12.34 8.14 -7.39
CA LYS A 24 12.57 8.25 -5.96
C LYS A 24 13.12 6.93 -5.42
N LYS A 25 14.25 7.00 -4.71
CA LYS A 25 14.80 5.84 -3.98
C LYS A 25 13.88 5.48 -2.81
N ILE A 26 13.48 4.21 -2.75
CA ILE A 26 12.73 3.63 -1.63
C ILE A 26 13.72 2.87 -0.76
N ASN A 27 13.76 3.16 0.53
CA ASN A 27 14.60 2.46 1.50
C ASN A 27 14.37 0.95 1.46
N SER A 28 15.45 0.17 1.59
CA SER A 28 15.43 -1.30 1.57
C SER A 28 14.46 -1.89 2.60
N LEU A 29 14.46 -1.34 3.83
CA LEU A 29 13.56 -1.75 4.90
C LEU A 29 12.08 -1.53 4.53
N LYS A 30 11.75 -0.41 3.88
CA LYS A 30 10.40 -0.15 3.38
C LYS A 30 10.01 -1.14 2.28
N LYS A 31 10.94 -1.48 1.36
CA LYS A 31 10.69 -2.53 0.34
C LYS A 31 10.40 -3.87 0.99
N PHE A 32 11.20 -4.28 1.98
CA PHE A 32 10.97 -5.52 2.71
C PHE A 32 9.57 -5.57 3.35
N PHE A 33 9.16 -4.47 4.00
CA PHE A 33 7.80 -4.37 4.54
C PHE A 33 6.71 -4.46 3.47
N ILE A 34 6.92 -3.86 2.30
CA ILE A 34 5.94 -3.94 1.20
C ILE A 34 5.82 -5.39 0.71
N TYR A 35 6.94 -6.10 0.51
CA TYR A 35 6.91 -7.51 0.11
C TYR A 35 6.17 -8.39 1.13
N LEU A 36 6.43 -8.19 2.42
CA LEU A 36 5.78 -8.99 3.46
C LEU A 36 4.28 -8.70 3.58
N SER A 37 3.88 -7.44 3.37
CA SER A 37 2.53 -6.98 3.68
C SER A 37 1.58 -6.97 2.47
N PHE A 38 2.10 -6.94 1.24
CA PHE A 38 1.34 -7.03 -0.01
C PHE A 38 1.62 -8.34 -0.75
N PHE A 39 1.72 -9.44 0.00
CA PHE A 39 1.82 -10.75 -0.60
C PHE A 39 0.45 -11.16 -1.15
N THR A 40 0.34 -11.26 -2.47
CA THR A 40 -0.82 -11.79 -3.18
C THR A 40 -0.58 -13.26 -3.51
N PHE A 41 -1.52 -14.13 -3.14
CA PHE A 41 -1.48 -15.53 -3.55
C PHE A 41 -2.26 -15.68 -4.86
N GLY A 42 -1.60 -16.20 -5.90
CA GLY A 42 -2.17 -16.46 -7.22
C GLY A 42 -2.23 -15.26 -8.17
N ASN A 43 -2.79 -15.47 -9.37
CA ASN A 43 -2.87 -14.47 -10.46
C ASN A 43 -4.00 -13.45 -10.24
N ASN A 44 -4.12 -12.86 -9.05
CA ASN A 44 -5.17 -11.91 -8.72
C ASN A 44 -4.80 -10.47 -9.12
N CYS A 45 -5.02 -10.12 -10.39
CA CYS A 45 -4.76 -8.75 -10.89
C CYS A 45 -5.68 -7.67 -10.30
N ASN A 46 -6.75 -8.04 -9.58
CA ASN A 46 -7.66 -7.08 -8.95
C ASN A 46 -7.05 -6.34 -7.76
N LYS A 47 -5.85 -6.73 -7.32
CA LYS A 47 -5.13 -6.12 -6.20
C LYS A 47 -3.75 -5.68 -6.67
N LEU A 48 -3.19 -4.70 -5.97
CA LEU A 48 -1.82 -4.26 -6.18
C LEU A 48 -0.85 -5.29 -5.58
N ASP A 49 0.06 -5.77 -6.42
CA ASP A 49 1.17 -6.62 -5.98
C ASP A 49 2.26 -5.76 -5.31
N SER A 50 3.16 -6.40 -4.56
CA SER A 50 4.26 -5.71 -3.88
C SER A 50 5.17 -4.95 -4.85
N GLU A 51 5.43 -5.52 -6.02
CA GLU A 51 6.26 -4.90 -7.06
C GLU A 51 5.58 -3.65 -7.64
N ASP A 52 4.28 -3.73 -7.91
CA ASP A 52 3.47 -2.60 -8.39
C ASP A 52 3.48 -1.45 -7.38
N VAL A 53 3.29 -1.76 -6.09
CA VAL A 53 3.35 -0.75 -5.02
C VAL A 53 4.72 -0.07 -4.96
N ILE A 54 5.81 -0.84 -5.07
CA ILE A 54 7.17 -0.29 -5.10
C ILE A 54 7.34 0.60 -6.33
N HIS A 55 6.86 0.18 -7.50
CA HIS A 55 6.96 0.94 -8.73
C HIS A 55 6.23 2.29 -8.61
N ILE A 56 4.96 2.27 -8.19
CA ILE A 56 4.13 3.48 -8.03
C ILE A 56 4.76 4.44 -7.01
N LEU A 57 5.26 3.92 -5.88
CA LEU A 57 5.90 4.75 -4.86
C LEU A 57 7.25 5.32 -5.32
N SER A 58 7.92 4.69 -6.29
CA SER A 58 9.20 5.15 -6.82
C SER A 58 9.05 6.23 -7.89
N ASN A 59 7.86 6.36 -8.48
CA ASN A 59 7.62 7.37 -9.50
C ASN A 59 7.59 8.78 -8.90
N VAL A 60 8.09 9.73 -9.67
CA VAL A 60 7.99 11.17 -9.37
C VAL A 60 7.18 11.81 -10.50
N TYR A 61 6.11 12.51 -10.13
CA TYR A 61 5.24 13.21 -11.06
C TYR A 61 5.50 14.71 -10.92
N SER A 62 6.21 15.31 -11.88
CA SER A 62 6.54 16.74 -11.91
C SER A 62 5.85 17.45 -13.07
N ASP A 63 5.47 18.71 -12.83
CA ASP A 63 4.69 19.55 -13.75
C ASP A 63 5.52 20.05 -14.95
N ASN A 64 6.85 19.98 -14.85
CA ASN A 64 7.77 20.80 -15.63
C ASN A 64 7.89 20.46 -17.13
N LYS A 65 7.10 19.52 -17.66
CA LYS A 65 7.32 18.97 -19.03
C LYS A 65 6.08 18.82 -19.90
N ILE A 66 4.91 19.34 -19.53
CA ILE A 66 3.74 19.31 -20.42
C ILE A 66 3.63 20.60 -21.23
N CYS A 67 3.63 20.46 -22.56
CA CYS A 67 3.43 21.54 -23.54
C CYS A 67 2.19 22.37 -23.25
N ASP A 68 2.28 23.67 -23.54
CA ASP A 68 1.42 24.75 -23.03
C ASP A 68 -0.08 24.67 -23.35
N ASP A 69 -0.53 23.81 -24.28
CA ASP A 69 -1.92 23.82 -24.78
C ASP A 69 -2.92 22.92 -24.00
N ASP A 70 -2.46 22.07 -23.07
CA ASP A 70 -3.32 21.10 -22.35
C ASP A 70 -3.21 21.18 -20.81
N LYS A 71 -2.79 22.36 -20.29
CA LYS A 71 -2.44 22.57 -18.87
C LYS A 71 -3.49 22.11 -17.86
N LEU A 72 -4.78 22.31 -18.14
CA LEU A 72 -5.84 21.91 -17.22
C LEU A 72 -5.96 20.38 -17.11
N ASN A 73 -5.92 19.68 -18.25
CA ASN A 73 -6.03 18.23 -18.29
C ASN A 73 -4.82 17.56 -17.64
N SER A 74 -3.62 18.08 -17.91
CA SER A 74 -2.39 17.56 -17.30
C SER A 74 -2.36 17.77 -15.79
N PHE A 75 -2.81 18.93 -15.31
CA PHE A 75 -2.89 19.21 -13.87
C PHE A 75 -3.86 18.24 -13.18
N ASN A 76 -5.03 18.00 -13.77
CA ASN A 76 -6.00 17.04 -13.24
C ASN A 76 -5.46 15.61 -13.18
N ILE A 77 -4.72 15.18 -14.22
CA ILE A 77 -4.08 13.85 -14.23
C ILE A 77 -2.99 13.78 -13.16
N LEU A 78 -2.14 14.80 -13.05
CA LEU A 78 -1.10 14.87 -12.03
C LEU A 78 -1.68 14.81 -10.61
N ASP A 79 -2.79 15.50 -10.34
CA ASP A 79 -3.49 15.42 -9.06
C ASP A 79 -4.00 14.00 -8.79
N ILE A 80 -4.57 13.32 -9.79
CA ILE A 80 -5.02 11.93 -9.68
C ILE A 80 -3.84 10.98 -9.35
N LEU A 81 -2.71 11.13 -10.05
CA LEU A 81 -1.53 10.28 -9.83
C LEU A 81 -0.90 10.53 -8.44
N ASN A 82 -0.79 11.80 -8.05
CA ASN A 82 -0.26 12.19 -6.74
C ASN A 82 -1.17 11.76 -5.58
N THR A 83 -2.49 11.87 -5.75
CA THR A 83 -3.45 11.43 -4.73
C THR A 83 -3.43 9.92 -4.55
N ARG A 84 -3.33 9.16 -5.66
CA ARG A 84 -3.11 7.70 -5.61
C ARG A 84 -1.82 7.34 -4.88
N GLN A 85 -0.71 7.97 -5.23
CA GLN A 85 0.59 7.70 -4.60
C GLN A 85 0.58 8.03 -3.09
N LYS A 86 -0.05 9.15 -2.70
CA LYS A 86 -0.24 9.52 -1.29
C LYS A 86 -1.09 8.50 -0.54
N ASP A 87 -2.19 8.03 -1.14
CA ASP A 87 -3.04 7.02 -0.50
C ASP A 87 -2.29 5.71 -0.29
N ILE A 88 -1.58 5.23 -1.31
CA ILE A 88 -0.74 4.03 -1.22
C ILE A 88 0.36 4.19 -0.16
N ASP A 89 1.00 5.35 -0.06
CA ASP A 89 1.99 5.61 1.00
C ASP A 89 1.37 5.52 2.40
N LYS A 90 0.16 6.05 2.60
CA LYS A 90 -0.59 5.90 3.85
C LYS A 90 -0.97 4.44 4.12
N GLN A 91 -1.33 3.66 3.10
CA GLN A 91 -1.61 2.23 3.25
C GLN A 91 -0.38 1.47 3.73
N VAL A 92 0.78 1.72 3.12
CA VAL A 92 2.05 1.09 3.52
C VAL A 92 2.39 1.45 4.96
N LYS A 93 2.24 2.72 5.35
CA LYS A 93 2.42 3.16 6.74
C LYS A 93 1.47 2.46 7.70
N CYS A 94 0.17 2.40 7.38
CA CYS A 94 -0.82 1.69 8.20
C CYS A 94 -0.41 0.22 8.40
N LYS A 95 -0.05 -0.49 7.33
CA LYS A 95 0.38 -1.90 7.44
C LYS A 95 1.66 -2.06 8.28
N MET A 96 2.57 -1.09 8.23
CA MET A 96 3.75 -1.08 9.11
C MET A 96 3.35 -0.97 10.58
N TYR A 97 2.38 -0.12 10.92
CA TYR A 97 1.81 -0.06 12.27
C TYR A 97 1.07 -1.35 12.66
N SER A 98 0.34 -1.97 11.74
CA SER A 98 -0.28 -3.28 11.98
C SER A 98 0.77 -4.33 12.31
N PHE A 99 1.86 -4.40 11.55
CA PHE A 99 2.96 -5.33 11.79
C PHE A 99 3.63 -5.07 13.15
N LEU A 100 3.94 -3.82 13.47
CA LEU A 100 4.47 -3.43 14.79
C LEU A 100 3.51 -3.84 15.91
N GLY A 101 2.21 -3.61 15.74
CA GLY A 101 1.19 -4.03 16.69
C GLY A 101 1.16 -5.54 16.88
N SER A 102 1.29 -6.32 15.80
CA SER A 102 1.34 -7.78 15.87
C SER A 102 2.58 -8.34 16.58
N LEU A 103 3.67 -7.58 16.62
CA LEU A 103 4.90 -8.01 17.31
C LEU A 103 4.89 -7.55 18.78
N LEU A 104 4.57 -6.28 19.02
CA LEU A 104 4.67 -5.66 20.34
C LEU A 104 3.55 -6.11 21.27
N PHE A 105 2.33 -6.29 20.76
CA PHE A 105 1.18 -6.61 21.60
C PHE A 105 1.27 -8.02 22.22
N PRO A 106 1.61 -9.10 21.48
CA PRO A 106 1.84 -10.40 22.10
C PRO A 106 3.00 -10.38 23.09
N MET A 107 4.10 -9.68 22.76
CA MET A 107 5.24 -9.56 23.67
C MET A 107 4.84 -8.87 24.98
N PHE A 108 4.02 -7.81 24.89
CA PHE A 108 3.44 -7.15 26.06
C PHE A 108 2.55 -8.12 26.86
N CYS A 109 1.62 -8.84 26.22
CA CYS A 109 0.76 -9.80 26.91
C CYS A 109 1.58 -10.94 27.58
N LEU A 110 2.55 -11.52 26.89
CA LEU A 110 3.43 -12.56 27.44
C LEU A 110 4.21 -12.06 28.66
N SER A 111 4.57 -10.78 28.69
CA SER A 111 5.22 -10.16 29.84
C SER A 111 4.31 -9.99 31.06
N GLN A 112 3.00 -9.85 30.85
CA GLN A 112 2.00 -9.81 31.93
C GLN A 112 1.68 -11.21 32.46
N PHE A 113 1.61 -12.22 31.58
CA PHE A 113 1.37 -13.61 31.95
C PHE A 113 2.64 -14.38 32.34
N LYS A 114 3.66 -13.72 32.90
CA LYS A 114 4.96 -14.33 33.22
C LYS A 114 4.85 -15.60 34.07
N TYR A 115 3.98 -15.61 35.07
CA TYR A 115 3.79 -16.71 36.02
C TYR A 115 2.90 -17.85 35.53
N TYR A 116 2.32 -17.73 34.33
CA TYR A 116 1.49 -18.77 33.75
C TYR A 116 2.31 -19.81 33.00
N ASP A 117 1.74 -21.02 32.96
CA ASP A 117 2.32 -22.17 32.31
C ASP A 117 2.53 -21.94 30.80
N SER A 118 3.55 -22.58 30.22
CA SER A 118 3.92 -22.37 28.81
C SER A 118 2.79 -22.75 27.84
N LYS A 119 1.98 -23.76 28.19
CA LYS A 119 0.79 -24.16 27.43
C LYS A 119 -0.20 -23.00 27.28
N THR A 120 -0.47 -22.28 28.36
CA THR A 120 -1.40 -21.14 28.36
C THR A 120 -0.87 -20.00 27.48
N LYS A 121 0.43 -19.71 27.55
CA LYS A 121 1.09 -18.69 26.71
C LYS A 121 0.95 -18.99 25.21
N ILE A 122 1.17 -20.25 24.82
CA ILE A 122 1.04 -20.69 23.42
C ILE A 122 -0.40 -20.53 22.92
N ILE A 123 -1.39 -20.85 23.76
CA ILE A 123 -2.82 -20.72 23.40
C ILE A 123 -3.21 -19.25 23.21
N ILE A 124 -2.71 -18.35 24.07
CA ILE A 124 -3.05 -16.91 24.04
C ILE A 124 -2.33 -16.16 22.91
N PHE A 125 -1.14 -16.64 22.49
CA PHE A 125 -0.30 -16.00 21.49
C PHE A 125 -1.01 -15.65 20.16
N PRO A 126 -1.74 -16.56 19.48
CA PRO A 126 -2.42 -16.21 18.23
C PRO A 126 -3.50 -15.14 18.42
N PHE A 127 -4.28 -15.21 19.49
CA PHE A 127 -5.34 -14.24 19.77
C PHE A 127 -4.77 -12.84 20.02
N THR A 128 -3.72 -12.75 20.83
CA THR A 128 -3.03 -11.48 21.09
C THR A 128 -2.35 -10.92 19.84
N THR A 129 -1.83 -11.78 18.96
CA THR A 129 -1.23 -11.35 17.69
C THR A 129 -2.27 -10.74 16.75
N ILE A 130 -3.43 -11.40 16.62
CA ILE A 130 -4.55 -10.90 15.81
C ILE A 130 -5.07 -9.58 16.39
N LEU A 131 -5.25 -9.50 17.72
CA LEU A 131 -5.67 -8.26 18.37
C LEU A 131 -4.65 -7.13 18.12
N GLY A 132 -3.35 -7.45 18.23
CA GLY A 132 -2.25 -6.54 17.93
C GLY A 132 -2.28 -6.02 16.49
N LEU A 133 -2.61 -6.87 15.50
CA LEU A 133 -2.79 -6.44 14.11
C LEU A 133 -3.90 -5.39 13.97
N TYR A 134 -5.06 -5.62 14.59
CA TYR A 134 -6.19 -4.69 14.51
C TYR A 134 -5.91 -3.38 15.24
N LEU A 135 -5.35 -3.45 16.46
CA LEU A 135 -4.97 -2.27 17.23
C LEU A 135 -3.87 -1.46 16.52
N GLY A 136 -2.86 -2.14 15.97
CA GLY A 136 -1.81 -1.50 15.17
C GLY A 136 -2.39 -0.81 13.93
N SER A 137 -3.31 -1.47 13.22
CA SER A 137 -4.00 -0.87 12.06
C SER A 137 -4.81 0.37 12.46
N PHE A 138 -5.52 0.31 13.59
CA PHE A 138 -6.30 1.41 14.12
C PHE A 138 -5.41 2.61 14.47
N CYS A 139 -4.33 2.39 15.23
CA CYS A 139 -3.33 3.42 15.52
C CYS A 139 -2.69 3.99 14.25
N GLY A 140 -2.41 3.14 13.26
CA GLY A 140 -1.90 3.56 11.96
C GLY A 140 -2.87 4.46 11.20
N HIS A 141 -4.17 4.15 11.23
CA HIS A 141 -5.20 4.98 10.62
C HIS A 141 -5.34 6.35 11.30
N ILE A 142 -5.20 6.40 12.63
CA ILE A 142 -5.15 7.66 13.38
C ILE A 142 -3.90 8.46 12.98
N SER A 143 -2.72 7.85 13.05
CA SER A 143 -1.45 8.53 12.77
C SER A 143 -1.35 9.06 11.33
N THR A 144 -1.89 8.33 10.36
CA THR A 144 -1.90 8.75 8.95
C THR A 144 -3.07 9.67 8.58
N GLY A 145 -4.02 9.88 9.48
CA GLY A 145 -5.25 10.61 9.22
C GLY A 145 -6.16 9.96 8.17
N ARG A 146 -5.98 8.65 7.88
CA ARG A 146 -6.69 7.95 6.80
C ARG A 146 -8.21 7.87 7.04
N PHE A 147 -8.66 8.02 8.29
CA PHE A 147 -10.09 8.09 8.59
C PHE A 147 -10.76 9.29 7.90
N ASN A 148 -10.10 10.44 7.87
CA ASN A 148 -10.64 11.67 7.30
C ASN A 148 -10.41 11.82 5.78
N ASP A 149 -9.71 10.87 5.15
CA ASP A 149 -9.49 10.92 3.70
C ASP A 149 -10.79 10.71 2.93
N TYR A 150 -10.99 11.55 1.91
CA TYR A 150 -12.10 11.48 0.97
C TYR A 150 -12.23 10.09 0.34
N ARG A 151 -13.47 9.67 0.06
CA ARG A 151 -13.73 8.36 -0.57
C ARG A 151 -13.03 8.23 -1.93
N ARG A 152 -12.92 9.35 -2.68
CA ARG A 152 -12.23 9.41 -3.97
C ARG A 152 -10.74 9.04 -3.85
N SER A 153 -10.01 9.58 -2.89
CA SER A 153 -8.57 9.28 -2.74
C SER A 153 -8.35 7.82 -2.35
N LYS A 154 -9.20 7.27 -1.46
CA LYS A 154 -9.19 5.84 -1.11
C LYS A 154 -9.43 4.95 -2.32
N PHE A 155 -10.42 5.30 -3.16
CA PHE A 155 -10.73 4.54 -4.37
C PHE A 155 -9.55 4.54 -5.36
N LEU A 156 -8.95 5.71 -5.60
CA LEU A 156 -7.77 5.85 -6.46
C LEU A 156 -6.59 4.99 -5.97
N GLY A 157 -6.39 4.89 -4.66
CA GLY A 157 -5.37 4.02 -4.06
C GLY A 157 -5.64 2.51 -4.19
N THR A 158 -6.87 2.11 -4.52
CA THR A 158 -7.26 0.70 -4.70
C THR A 158 -7.28 0.21 -6.14
N LEU A 159 -7.09 1.11 -7.12
CA LEU A 159 -7.13 0.72 -8.54
C LEU A 159 -6.00 -0.28 -8.86
N PRO A 160 -6.32 -1.38 -9.56
CA PRO A 160 -5.34 -2.39 -9.93
C PRO A 160 -4.35 -1.86 -10.97
N ALA A 161 -3.11 -2.37 -10.93
CA ALA A 161 -2.11 -2.05 -11.95
C ALA A 161 -2.33 -2.80 -13.26
N ASN A 162 -2.99 -3.97 -13.20
CA ASN A 162 -3.21 -4.84 -14.34
C ASN A 162 -4.68 -5.27 -14.41
N VAL A 163 -5.20 -5.47 -15.62
CA VAL A 163 -6.57 -5.94 -15.89
C VAL A 163 -6.50 -7.14 -16.83
N PHE A 164 -7.38 -8.12 -16.62
CA PHE A 164 -7.53 -9.23 -17.55
C PHE A 164 -8.56 -8.88 -18.63
N ILE A 165 -8.11 -8.88 -19.87
CA ILE A 165 -8.99 -8.74 -21.03
C ILE A 165 -9.23 -10.14 -21.59
N LYS A 166 -10.49 -10.44 -21.88
CA LYS A 166 -10.89 -11.70 -22.51
C LYS A 166 -10.42 -11.66 -23.97
N LYS A 167 -9.73 -12.71 -24.41
CA LYS A 167 -9.35 -12.89 -25.80
C LYS A 167 -10.56 -13.19 -26.67
#